data_AF-A0A2S7KXF4-F1
#
_entry.id   AF-A0A2S7KXF4-F1
#
_cell.length_a   1.000
_cell.length_b   1.000
_cell.length_c   1.000
_cell.angle_alpha   90.00
_cell.angle_beta   90.00
_cell.angle_gamma   90.00
#
_symmetry.space_group_name_H-M   'P 1'
#
loop_
_entity.id
_entity.type
_entity.pdbx_description
1 polymer ?
#
loop_
_entity_poly.entity_id
_entity_poly.type
_entity_poly.pdbx_seq_one_letter_code
_entity_poly.pdbx_strand_id
1 'polypeptide(L)'
;MKKNKRNSIILTIILHSFIILGVGHGIGIMGIIDIASIPNLIENYGFTLNGEFSNKIMTIGLISLIGKILLIISLFLKTKLCERILEIVGILLLWISVYFLTSGNWNYNSVYEIAFWTSIPFLISSLCLAYLIIQKTELNAKIGKKFE
;
A
#
# COMPACT_ATOMS: atom_id res chain seq x y z
N MET A 1 16.38 -19.72 -3.95
CA MET A 1 16.07 -18.68 -4.96
C MET A 1 16.32 -17.31 -4.32
N LYS A 2 17.29 -16.52 -4.80
CA LYS A 2 17.58 -15.18 -4.25
C LYS A 2 16.39 -14.27 -4.61
N LYS A 3 15.43 -14.06 -3.71
CA LYS A 3 14.29 -13.15 -3.95
C LYS A 3 14.85 -11.75 -4.20
N ASN A 4 14.67 -11.24 -5.42
CA ASN A 4 15.09 -9.89 -5.78
C ASN A 4 14.14 -8.88 -5.11
N LYS A 5 14.64 -8.10 -4.14
CA LYS A 5 13.85 -7.12 -3.37
C LYS A 5 13.09 -6.15 -4.29
N ARG A 6 13.73 -5.70 -5.37
CA ARG A 6 13.12 -4.80 -6.36
C ARG A 6 11.88 -5.43 -7.00
N ASN A 7 11.94 -6.71 -7.35
CA ASN A 7 10.80 -7.43 -7.92
C ASN A 7 9.68 -7.58 -6.89
N SER A 8 10.01 -7.82 -5.61
CA SER A 8 9.01 -7.87 -4.53
C SER A 8 8.31 -6.52 -4.33
N ILE A 9 9.03 -5.40 -4.44
CA ILE A 9 8.45 -4.05 -4.36
C ILE A 9 7.48 -3.81 -5.52
N ILE A 10 7.93 -4.05 -6.75
CA ILE A 10 7.10 -3.88 -7.95
C ILE A 10 5.86 -4.77 -7.89
N LEU A 11 6.02 -6.04 -7.51
CA LEU A 11 4.90 -6.98 -7.37
C LEU A 11 3.90 -6.50 -6.31
N THR A 12 4.38 -6.00 -5.17
CA THR A 12 3.51 -5.48 -4.10
C THR A 12 2.70 -4.27 -4.59
N ILE A 13 3.31 -3.36 -5.32
CA ILE A 13 2.63 -2.20 -5.92
C ILE A 13 1.55 -2.68 -6.91
N ILE A 14 1.91 -3.59 -7.81
CA ILE A 14 1.00 -4.13 -8.83
C ILE A 14 -0.20 -4.82 -8.16
N LEU A 15 0.05 -5.71 -7.20
CA LEU A 15 -1.02 -6.43 -6.49
C LEU A 15 -1.92 -5.48 -5.72
N HIS A 16 -1.37 -4.43 -5.10
CA HIS A 16 -2.19 -3.40 -4.46
C HIS A 16 -3.06 -2.64 -5.47
N SER A 17 -2.56 -2.36 -6.67
CA SER A 17 -3.34 -1.68 -7.73
C SER A 17 -4.48 -2.53 -8.28
N PHE A 18 -4.37 -3.86 -8.18
CA PHE A 18 -5.39 -4.81 -8.64
C PHE A 18 -6.45 -5.16 -7.60
N ILE A 19 -6.40 -4.56 -6.40
CA ILE A 19 -7.47 -4.72 -5.42
C ILE A 19 -8.78 -4.21 -6.04
N ILE A 20 -9.80 -5.05 -6.02
CA ILE A 20 -11.09 -4.80 -6.63
C ILE A 20 -12.01 -4.16 -5.60
N LEU A 21 -12.69 -3.10 -6.00
CA LEU A 21 -13.54 -2.27 -5.16
C LEU A 21 -14.93 -2.18 -5.78
N GLY A 22 -15.99 -2.33 -4.98
CA GLY A 22 -17.32 -1.91 -5.42
C GLY A 22 -17.47 -0.40 -5.24
N VAL A 23 -17.73 0.35 -6.29
CA VAL A 23 -17.87 1.81 -6.23
C VAL A 23 -19.23 2.19 -6.80
N GLY A 24 -20.16 2.62 -5.93
CA GLY A 24 -21.54 2.90 -6.33
C GLY A 24 -22.25 1.65 -6.87
N HIS A 25 -22.70 1.70 -8.12
CA HIS A 25 -23.34 0.58 -8.84
C HIS A 25 -22.36 -0.26 -9.67
N GLY A 26 -21.05 0.01 -9.61
CA GLY A 26 -20.04 -0.60 -10.46
C GLY A 26 -18.87 -1.22 -9.71
N ILE A 27 -17.95 -1.80 -10.49
CA ILE A 27 -16.69 -2.38 -10.01
C ILE A 27 -15.55 -1.46 -10.47
N GLY A 28 -14.72 -1.02 -9.53
CA GLY A 28 -13.48 -0.30 -9.76
C GLY A 28 -12.27 -1.11 -9.31
N ILE A 29 -11.08 -0.67 -9.70
CA ILE A 29 -9.81 -1.19 -9.19
C ILE A 29 -9.05 -0.06 -8.50
N MET A 30 -8.29 -0.42 -7.47
CA MET A 30 -7.56 0.55 -6.66
C MET A 30 -6.64 1.45 -7.48
N GLY A 31 -5.99 0.90 -8.52
CA GLY A 31 -5.13 1.69 -9.42
C GLY A 31 -5.85 2.83 -10.14
N ILE A 32 -7.12 2.64 -10.53
CA ILE A 32 -7.93 3.71 -11.14
C ILE A 32 -8.31 4.74 -10.08
N ILE A 33 -8.69 4.28 -8.89
CA ILE A 33 -9.03 5.16 -7.77
C ILE A 33 -7.85 6.04 -7.37
N ASP A 34 -6.62 5.53 -7.36
CA ASP A 34 -5.44 6.33 -7.07
C ASP A 34 -5.33 7.53 -8.03
N ILE A 35 -5.53 7.31 -9.33
CA ILE A 35 -5.45 8.36 -10.35
C ILE A 35 -6.63 9.32 -10.22
N ALA A 36 -7.85 8.77 -10.05
CA ALA A 36 -9.08 9.55 -9.89
C ALA A 36 -9.06 10.42 -8.61
N SER A 37 -8.21 10.08 -7.65
CA SER A 37 -8.07 10.83 -6.40
C SER A 37 -7.14 12.04 -6.50
N ILE A 38 -6.33 12.16 -7.56
CA ILE A 38 -5.38 13.27 -7.76
C ILE A 38 -6.06 14.65 -7.84
N PRO A 39 -7.16 14.85 -8.59
CA PRO A 39 -7.87 16.13 -8.64
C PRO A 39 -8.32 16.61 -7.25
N ASN A 40 -8.61 15.68 -6.34
CA ASN A 40 -9.01 15.96 -4.96
C ASN A 40 -7.92 16.69 -4.16
N LEU A 41 -6.64 16.56 -4.55
CA LEU A 41 -5.52 17.34 -3.97
C LEU A 41 -5.50 18.79 -4.45
N ILE A 42 -6.02 19.06 -5.65
CA ILE A 42 -5.93 20.35 -6.33
C ILE A 42 -7.15 21.20 -6.01
N GLU A 43 -8.34 20.59 -5.99
CA GLU A 43 -9.61 21.32 -5.96
C GLU A 43 -10.18 21.54 -4.54
N ASN A 44 -9.39 21.32 -3.48
CA ASN A 44 -9.85 21.48 -2.07
C ASN A 44 -11.16 20.75 -1.75
N TYR A 45 -11.47 19.66 -2.47
CA TYR A 45 -12.54 18.77 -2.07
C TYR A 45 -12.18 18.19 -0.69
N GLY A 46 -13.02 18.49 0.30
CA GLY A 46 -12.72 18.19 1.70
C GLY A 46 -12.29 16.74 1.92
N PHE A 47 -11.10 16.56 2.49
CA PHE A 47 -10.62 15.27 2.95
C PHE A 47 -11.50 14.78 4.09
N THR A 48 -12.31 13.75 3.84
CA THR A 48 -13.13 13.14 4.87
C THR A 48 -12.83 11.65 4.99
N LEU A 49 -12.49 11.25 6.21
CA LEU A 49 -12.43 9.84 6.63
C LEU A 49 -13.71 9.42 7.37
N ASN A 50 -14.66 10.35 7.52
CA ASN A 50 -15.95 10.15 8.16
C ASN A 50 -17.05 10.24 7.09
N GLY A 51 -18.02 9.33 7.14
CA GLY A 51 -19.13 9.27 6.17
C GLY A 51 -19.22 7.96 5.39
N GLU A 52 -20.00 7.98 4.32
CA GLU A 52 -20.23 6.83 3.43
C GLU A 52 -18.97 6.42 2.65
N PHE A 53 -18.95 5.17 2.19
CA PHE A 53 -17.81 4.57 1.46
C PHE A 53 -17.35 5.45 0.28
N SER A 54 -18.30 6.04 -0.45
CA SER A 54 -18.03 6.92 -1.60
C SER A 54 -17.22 8.17 -1.24
N ASN A 55 -17.35 8.69 -0.01
CA ASN A 55 -16.59 9.88 0.42
C ASN A 55 -15.19 9.48 0.91
N LYS A 56 -15.07 8.30 1.52
CA LYS A 56 -13.80 7.77 2.03
C LYS A 56 -12.88 7.30 0.92
N ILE A 57 -13.43 6.76 -0.17
CA ILE A 57 -12.65 6.07 -1.21
C ILE A 57 -11.62 6.99 -1.89
N MET A 58 -11.92 8.28 -2.08
CA MET A 58 -10.98 9.25 -2.64
C MET A 58 -9.81 9.52 -1.68
N THR A 59 -10.09 9.71 -0.39
CA THR A 59 -9.04 9.87 0.63
C THR A 59 -8.17 8.61 0.73
N ILE A 60 -8.78 7.42 0.65
CA ILE A 60 -8.07 6.15 0.67
C ILE A 60 -7.19 5.99 -0.59
N GLY A 61 -7.68 6.42 -1.75
CA GLY A 61 -6.93 6.51 -3.01
C GLY A 61 -5.66 7.34 -2.85
N LEU A 62 -5.75 8.50 -2.21
CA LEU A 62 -4.59 9.36 -1.97
C LEU A 62 -3.57 8.73 -1.01
N ILE A 63 -4.03 8.12 0.07
CA ILE A 63 -3.15 7.39 1.01
C ILE A 63 -2.39 6.27 0.28
N SER A 64 -3.11 5.50 -0.56
CA SER A 64 -2.52 4.43 -1.38
C SER A 64 -1.52 4.97 -2.40
N LEU A 65 -1.88 6.03 -3.13
CA LEU A 65 -1.01 6.67 -4.11
C LEU A 65 0.31 7.12 -3.48
N ILE A 66 0.24 7.79 -2.31
CA ILE A 66 1.42 8.20 -1.55
C ILE A 66 2.26 6.98 -1.18
N GLY A 67 1.64 5.93 -0.63
CA GLY A 67 2.34 4.68 -0.29
C GLY A 67 3.11 4.09 -1.48
N LYS A 68 2.50 4.04 -2.66
CA LYS A 68 3.15 3.54 -3.90
C LYS A 68 4.29 4.44 -4.34
N ILE A 69 4.12 5.77 -4.30
CA ILE A 69 5.18 6.72 -4.64
C ILE A 69 6.39 6.54 -3.72
N LEU A 70 6.18 6.39 -2.40
CA LEU A 70 7.30 6.15 -1.47
C LEU A 70 8.05 4.85 -1.79
N LEU A 71 7.33 3.78 -2.12
CA LEU A 71 7.94 2.52 -2.54
C LEU A 71 8.69 2.63 -3.87
N ILE A 72 8.22 3.45 -4.82
CA ILE A 72 8.93 3.71 -6.08
C ILE A 72 10.20 4.52 -5.81
N ILE A 73 10.11 5.59 -5.01
CA ILE A 73 11.27 6.43 -4.66
C ILE A 73 12.35 5.61 -3.95
N SER A 74 11.96 4.66 -3.08
CA SER A 74 12.93 3.82 -2.38
C SER A 74 13.82 3.01 -3.32
N LEU A 75 13.33 2.65 -4.52
CA LEU A 75 14.11 1.91 -5.52
C LEU A 75 15.29 2.70 -6.11
N PHE A 76 15.23 4.03 -6.04
CA PHE A 76 16.23 4.93 -6.63
C PHE A 76 17.20 5.52 -5.59
N LEU A 77 16.97 5.28 -4.31
CA LEU A 77 17.81 5.82 -3.25
C LEU A 77 19.10 5.03 -3.08
N LYS A 78 20.20 5.78 -2.93
CA LYS A 78 21.54 5.23 -2.65
C LYS A 78 21.76 4.98 -1.17
N THR A 79 21.11 5.76 -0.31
CA THR A 79 21.27 5.68 1.15
C THR A 79 20.41 4.56 1.72
N LYS A 80 21.06 3.50 2.21
CA LYS A 80 20.40 2.30 2.77
C LYS A 80 19.41 2.59 3.90
N LEU A 81 19.66 3.65 4.70
CA LEU A 81 18.77 4.02 5.81
C LEU A 81 17.49 4.69 5.29
N CYS A 82 17.60 5.69 4.42
CA CYS A 82 16.45 6.36 3.82
C CYS A 82 15.62 5.41 2.95
N GLU A 83 16.27 4.56 2.15
CA GLU A 83 15.65 3.49 1.38
C GLU A 83 14.72 2.65 2.27
N ARG A 84 15.21 2.20 3.43
CA ARG A 84 14.46 1.35 4.36
C ARG A 84 13.30 2.08 5.04
N ILE A 85 13.51 3.32 5.47
CA ILE A 85 12.45 4.11 6.11
C ILE A 85 11.30 4.30 5.13
N LEU A 86 11.60 4.69 3.89
CA LEU A 86 10.57 4.87 2.86
C LEU A 86 9.86 3.56 2.51
N GLU A 87 10.55 2.44 2.51
CA GLU A 87 9.93 1.13 2.30
C GLU A 87 8.94 0.77 3.41
N ILE A 88 9.33 0.96 4.67
CA ILE A 88 8.48 0.67 5.82
C ILE A 88 7.27 1.60 5.83
N VAL A 89 7.49 2.92 5.67
CA VAL A 89 6.41 3.91 5.63
C VAL A 89 5.48 3.64 4.45
N GLY A 90 6.02 3.32 3.27
CA GLY A 90 5.25 2.97 2.10
C GLY A 90 4.35 1.75 2.34
N ILE A 91 4.89 0.66 2.88
CA ILE A 91 4.11 -0.54 3.22
C ILE A 91 3.01 -0.22 4.24
N LEU A 92 3.33 0.55 5.29
CA LEU A 92 2.36 0.91 6.32
C LEU A 92 1.19 1.73 5.74
N LEU A 93 1.46 2.69 4.85
CA LEU A 93 0.39 3.45 4.19
C LEU A 93 -0.51 2.55 3.33
N LEU A 94 0.06 1.57 2.62
CA LEU A 94 -0.73 0.61 1.84
C LEU A 94 -1.57 -0.31 2.77
N TRP A 95 -1.03 -0.73 3.91
CA TRP A 95 -1.83 -1.47 4.91
C TRP A 95 -2.96 -0.65 5.51
N ILE A 96 -2.70 0.63 5.81
CA ILE A 96 -3.74 1.56 6.29
C ILE A 96 -4.84 1.71 5.24
N SER A 97 -4.47 1.84 3.96
CA SER A 97 -5.42 1.89 2.85
C SER A 97 -6.32 0.65 2.81
N VAL A 98 -5.73 -0.55 2.86
CA VAL A 98 -6.49 -1.81 2.92
C VAL A 98 -7.36 -1.91 4.17
N TYR A 99 -6.87 -1.51 5.34
CA TYR A 99 -7.66 -1.51 6.56
C TYR A 99 -8.93 -0.66 6.42
N PHE A 100 -8.83 0.56 5.89
CA PHE A 100 -10.01 1.40 5.66
C PHE A 100 -10.95 0.82 4.58
N LEU A 101 -10.40 0.11 3.59
CA LEU A 101 -11.15 -0.59 2.56
C LEU A 101 -11.93 -1.80 3.08
N THR A 102 -11.48 -2.44 4.17
CA THR A 102 -12.07 -3.69 4.65
C THR A 102 -12.76 -3.57 6.02
N SER A 103 -12.59 -2.45 6.74
CA SER A 103 -13.14 -2.26 8.10
C SER A 103 -14.60 -1.82 8.16
N GLY A 104 -15.34 -1.89 7.04
CA GLY A 104 -16.76 -1.55 7.00
C GLY A 104 -17.69 -2.63 7.56
N ASN A 105 -18.99 -2.49 7.30
CA ASN A 105 -19.99 -3.45 7.76
C ASN A 105 -20.21 -4.55 6.70
N TRP A 106 -19.68 -5.74 6.97
CA TRP A 106 -19.72 -6.89 6.06
C TRP A 106 -21.12 -7.50 5.92
N ASN A 107 -21.97 -7.37 6.94
CA ASN A 107 -23.31 -7.98 6.93
C ASN A 107 -24.28 -7.29 5.96
N TYR A 108 -24.01 -6.03 5.59
CA TYR A 108 -24.93 -5.22 4.80
C TYR A 108 -24.37 -4.81 3.44
N ASN A 109 -23.06 -4.97 3.22
CA ASN A 109 -22.42 -4.43 2.03
C ASN A 109 -21.28 -5.33 1.54
N SER A 110 -21.58 -6.13 0.52
CA SER A 110 -20.66 -7.09 -0.13
C SER A 110 -19.42 -6.42 -0.74
N VAL A 111 -19.44 -5.10 -0.90
CA VAL A 111 -18.30 -4.28 -1.36
C VAL A 111 -17.07 -4.46 -0.47
N TYR A 112 -17.25 -4.49 0.86
CA TYR A 112 -16.14 -4.66 1.80
C TYR A 112 -15.55 -6.07 1.74
N GLU A 113 -16.40 -7.07 1.52
CA GLU A 113 -15.99 -8.47 1.39
C GLU A 113 -15.14 -8.69 0.12
N ILE A 114 -15.56 -8.15 -1.02
CA ILE A 114 -14.81 -8.24 -2.28
C ILE A 114 -13.44 -7.56 -2.14
N ALA A 115 -13.40 -6.36 -1.54
CA ALA A 115 -12.15 -5.65 -1.29
C ALA A 115 -11.21 -6.47 -0.39
N PHE A 116 -11.75 -7.14 0.64
CA PHE A 116 -10.96 -8.00 1.51
C PHE A 116 -10.36 -9.19 0.76
N TRP A 117 -11.17 -9.99 0.06
CA TRP A 117 -10.69 -11.16 -0.66
C TRP A 117 -9.64 -10.81 -1.71
N THR A 118 -9.85 -9.73 -2.46
CA THR A 118 -8.91 -9.28 -3.50
C THR A 118 -7.65 -8.63 -2.94
N SER A 119 -7.64 -8.22 -1.67
CA SER A 119 -6.44 -7.69 -1.00
C SER A 119 -5.47 -8.78 -0.51
N ILE A 120 -5.91 -10.05 -0.39
CA ILE A 120 -5.09 -11.14 0.13
C ILE A 120 -3.76 -11.33 -0.62
N PRO A 121 -3.72 -11.36 -1.97
CA PRO A 121 -2.45 -11.44 -2.70
C PRO A 121 -1.48 -10.31 -2.34
N PHE A 122 -2.00 -9.08 -2.19
CA PHE A 122 -1.21 -7.93 -1.76
C PHE A 122 -0.69 -8.11 -0.32
N LEU A 123 -1.53 -8.56 0.63
CA LEU A 123 -1.12 -8.77 2.02
C LEU A 123 0.02 -9.80 2.12
N ILE A 124 -0.06 -10.90 1.39
CA ILE A 124 0.99 -11.92 1.34
C ILE A 124 2.30 -11.32 0.76
N SER A 125 2.20 -10.58 -0.34
CA SER A 125 3.37 -9.96 -0.99
C SER A 125 4.03 -8.91 -0.09
N SER A 126 3.24 -8.06 0.57
CA SER A 126 3.74 -7.01 1.45
C SER A 126 4.38 -7.57 2.72
N LEU A 127 3.83 -8.64 3.31
CA LEU A 127 4.48 -9.36 4.43
C LEU A 127 5.81 -9.98 4.01
N CYS A 128 5.87 -10.60 2.83
CA CYS A 128 7.13 -11.11 2.28
C CYS A 128 8.17 -9.99 2.09
N LEU A 129 7.74 -8.83 1.61
CA LEU A 129 8.61 -7.67 1.44
C LEU A 129 9.11 -7.13 2.78
N ALA A 130 8.23 -6.99 3.77
CA ALA A 130 8.58 -6.56 5.12
C ALA A 130 9.63 -7.50 5.76
N TYR A 131 9.44 -8.82 5.62
CA TYR A 131 10.40 -9.82 6.07
C TYR A 131 11.79 -9.63 5.42
N LEU A 132 11.84 -9.38 4.11
CA LEU A 132 13.12 -9.15 3.40
C LEU A 132 13.84 -7.88 3.89
N ILE A 133 13.09 -6.84 4.26
CA ILE A 133 13.64 -5.59 4.81
C ILE A 133 14.25 -5.84 6.20
N ILE A 134 13.54 -6.58 7.06
CA ILE A 134 13.99 -6.91 8.41
C ILE A 134 15.24 -7.81 8.37
N GLN A 135 15.23 -8.89 7.58
CA GLN A 135 16.36 -9.81 7.47
C GLN A 135 17.64 -9.10 7.00
N LYS A 136 17.53 -8.17 6.04
CA LYS A 136 18.67 -7.37 5.56
C LYS A 136 19.21 -6.44 6.66
N THR A 137 18.36 -6.00 7.58
CA THR A 137 18.74 -5.18 8.73
C THR A 137 19.61 -5.95 9.70
N GLU A 138 19.16 -7.15 10.09
CA GLU A 138 19.89 -8.01 11.03
C GLU A 138 21.27 -8.42 10.49
N LEU A 139 21.35 -8.71 9.20
CA LEU A 139 22.62 -9.04 8.55
C LEU A 139 23.60 -7.87 8.62
N ASN A 140 23.15 -6.65 8.29
CA ASN A 140 24.01 -5.46 8.35
C ASN A 140 24.48 -5.17 9.79
N ALA A 141 23.62 -5.39 10.79
CA ALA A 141 23.97 -5.21 12.20
C ALA A 141 25.01 -6.25 12.67
N LYS A 142 24.89 -7.51 12.24
CA LYS A 142 25.88 -8.57 12.55
C LYS A 142 27.24 -8.29 11.90
N ILE A 143 27.26 -7.76 10.69
CA ILE A 143 28.50 -7.40 10.00
C ILE A 143 29.17 -6.22 10.70
N GLY A 144 28.43 -5.17 11.07
CA GLY A 144 28.97 -4.02 11.81
C GLY A 144 29.66 -4.42 13.10
N LYS A 145 29.04 -5.30 13.90
CA LYS A 145 29.63 -5.83 15.14
C LYS A 145 30.86 -6.73 14.96
N LYS A 146 31.18 -7.17 13.74
CA LYS A 146 32.35 -8.03 13.46
C LYS A 146 33.61 -7.20 13.15
N PHE A 147 33.45 -5.90 12.92
CA PHE A 147 34.55 -4.98 12.58
C PHE A 147 34.83 -3.95 13.69
N GLU A 148 34.20 -4.11 14.86
CA GLU A 148 34.53 -3.45 16.13
C GLU A 148 35.26 -4.45 17.03
#